data_AF-A0A5C7R210-F1
#
_entry.id   AF-A0A5C7R210-F1
#
_cell.length_a   1.000
_cell.length_b   1.000
_cell.length_c   1.000
_cell.angle_alpha   90.00
_cell.angle_beta   90.00
_cell.angle_gamma   90.00
#
_symmetry.space_group_name_H-M   'P 1'
#
loop_
_entity.id
_entity.type
_entity.pdbx_description
1 polymer ?
#
loop_
_entity_poly.entity_id
_entity_poly.type
_entity_poly.pdbx_seq_one_letter_code
_entity_poly.pdbx_strand_id
1 'polypeptide(L)'
;GNGGAGGRGGAGWRSAGYAGILADYSNLAEKKWGFGGGGFQAIGVSRLIMGGGGGGGDNNNNSLPAESSGAAGGGIVMVRAGNVLGNGTIDANGGRAADNPTNDAAGGGGAGGSVLVIATTWSAALSINARGGRGGDAWVTGASAHGPGGGGGVVVTSAVLLPDVLGGSAGTTNTTQAQPGGAAHGAQNGVNGQSRVIDPAADLPGTDVGRTCKADLQLTKTNTPGINGNVDQAADTVTPGTNTVYAITVTNPGPKPANNTVITDPAPTGVTCASATCAAVGGATCPVQTGAALVAALQGSGAVIPNLPVNGSVTISVTCQVP
;
A
#
# COMPACT_ATOMS: atom_id res chain seq x y z
N GLY A 1 -5.38 -16.81 -6.84
CA GLY A 1 -5.21 -15.77 -7.86
C GLY A 1 -6.07 -14.59 -7.47
N ASN A 2 -5.47 -13.43 -7.22
CA ASN A 2 -6.19 -12.21 -6.88
C ASN A 2 -7.16 -11.82 -8.00
N GLY A 3 -8.48 -11.87 -7.79
CA GLY A 3 -9.46 -11.26 -8.71
C GLY A 3 -9.66 -12.01 -10.03
N GLY A 4 -8.59 -12.55 -10.62
CA GLY A 4 -8.61 -13.46 -11.78
C GLY A 4 -7.90 -14.79 -11.51
N ALA A 5 -8.24 -15.81 -12.30
CA ALA A 5 -7.51 -17.07 -12.32
C ALA A 5 -6.20 -16.92 -13.12
N GLY A 6 -5.12 -17.61 -12.75
CA GLY A 6 -3.94 -17.75 -13.59
C GLY A 6 -4.26 -18.54 -14.85
N GLY A 7 -3.45 -18.34 -15.89
CA GLY A 7 -3.67 -18.98 -17.19
C GLY A 7 -3.63 -20.50 -17.11
N ARG A 8 -4.49 -21.20 -17.87
CA ARG A 8 -4.26 -22.63 -18.14
C ARG A 8 -3.01 -22.79 -19.01
N GLY A 9 -2.21 -23.81 -18.75
CA GLY A 9 -1.17 -24.22 -19.69
C GLY A 9 -1.78 -24.82 -20.96
N GLY A 10 -0.95 -25.07 -21.96
CA GLY A 10 -1.41 -25.67 -23.20
C GLY A 10 -1.66 -27.14 -23.13
N ALA A 11 -2.70 -27.57 -23.84
CA ALA A 11 -2.88 -28.97 -24.15
C ALA A 11 -1.74 -29.48 -25.04
N GLY A 12 -1.24 -30.67 -24.73
CA GLY A 12 -0.32 -31.42 -25.56
C GLY A 12 -0.95 -31.94 -26.85
N TRP A 13 -0.08 -32.39 -27.75
CA TRP A 13 -0.48 -32.98 -29.01
C TRP A 13 -1.21 -34.32 -28.79
N ARG A 14 -2.20 -34.64 -29.65
CA ARG A 14 -3.00 -35.86 -29.55
C ARG A 14 -2.91 -36.71 -30.81
N SER A 15 -2.33 -37.91 -30.68
CA SER A 15 -2.31 -38.92 -31.76
C SER A 15 -3.70 -39.42 -32.15
N ALA A 16 -4.66 -39.39 -31.22
CA ALA A 16 -6.05 -39.77 -31.46
C ALA A 16 -6.86 -38.74 -32.27
N GLY A 17 -6.26 -37.60 -32.65
CA GLY A 17 -6.92 -36.50 -33.34
C GLY A 17 -7.87 -35.69 -32.43
N TYR A 18 -8.60 -34.75 -33.02
CA TYR A 18 -9.45 -33.79 -32.29
C TYR A 18 -10.95 -33.91 -32.57
N ALA A 19 -11.37 -34.98 -33.26
CA ALA A 19 -12.78 -35.20 -33.58
C ALA A 19 -13.64 -35.26 -32.30
N GLY A 20 -14.70 -34.47 -32.25
CA GLY A 20 -15.62 -34.39 -31.11
C GLY A 20 -15.11 -33.60 -29.89
N ILE A 21 -13.90 -33.01 -29.94
CA ILE A 21 -13.39 -32.16 -28.87
C ILE A 21 -13.93 -30.73 -29.01
N LEU A 22 -14.40 -30.15 -27.91
CA LEU A 22 -14.90 -28.78 -27.86
C LEU A 22 -13.76 -27.76 -27.94
N ALA A 23 -14.06 -26.55 -28.41
CA ALA A 23 -13.08 -25.48 -28.59
C ALA A 23 -12.35 -25.06 -27.31
N ASP A 24 -12.99 -25.24 -26.15
CA ASP A 24 -12.44 -24.95 -24.81
C ASP A 24 -11.88 -26.20 -24.10
N TYR A 25 -11.89 -27.35 -24.80
CA TYR A 25 -11.42 -28.64 -24.32
C TYR A 25 -12.13 -29.13 -23.05
N SER A 26 -13.31 -28.58 -22.72
CA SER A 26 -14.06 -28.92 -21.50
C SER A 26 -14.49 -30.39 -21.44
N ASN A 27 -14.64 -31.05 -22.59
CA ASN A 27 -15.00 -32.46 -22.72
C ASN A 27 -13.81 -33.41 -22.90
N LEU A 28 -12.57 -32.91 -22.83
CA LEU A 28 -11.39 -33.78 -22.88
C LEU A 28 -11.12 -34.40 -21.49
N ALA A 29 -11.22 -35.73 -21.40
CA ALA A 29 -11.05 -36.45 -20.14
C ALA A 29 -9.59 -36.46 -19.62
N GLU A 30 -8.61 -36.46 -20.53
CA GLU A 30 -7.19 -36.62 -20.19
C GLU A 30 -6.58 -35.37 -19.51
N LYS A 31 -7.18 -34.18 -19.71
CA LYS A 31 -6.77 -32.87 -19.15
C LYS A 31 -5.25 -32.71 -18.95
N LYS A 32 -4.49 -32.96 -20.01
CA LYS A 32 -3.02 -32.82 -20.01
C LYS A 32 -2.67 -31.34 -20.16
N TRP A 33 -2.79 -30.60 -19.05
CA TRP A 33 -2.31 -29.23 -18.90
C TRP A 33 -2.35 -28.84 -17.42
N GLY A 34 -1.46 -27.95 -17.03
CA GLY A 34 -1.48 -27.31 -15.72
C GLY A 34 -2.64 -26.32 -15.60
N PHE A 35 -3.28 -26.33 -14.44
CA PHE A 35 -4.23 -25.28 -14.07
C PHE A 35 -3.48 -24.15 -13.36
N GLY A 36 -3.71 -22.91 -13.80
CA GLY A 36 -3.26 -21.74 -13.05
C GLY A 36 -4.02 -21.58 -11.73
N GLY A 37 -3.52 -20.71 -10.85
CA GLY A 37 -4.16 -20.48 -9.56
C GLY A 37 -5.59 -19.95 -9.69
N GLY A 38 -6.56 -20.48 -8.93
CA GLY A 38 -7.97 -20.08 -9.03
C GLY A 38 -8.23 -18.63 -8.59
N GLY A 39 -9.34 -18.04 -9.07
CA GLY A 39 -9.72 -16.66 -8.71
C GLY A 39 -10.11 -16.48 -7.24
N PHE A 40 -9.91 -15.27 -6.73
CA PHE A 40 -10.20 -14.88 -5.34
C PHE A 40 -11.15 -13.70 -5.34
N GLN A 41 -12.32 -13.90 -4.73
CA GLN A 41 -13.44 -12.95 -4.77
C GLN A 41 -13.64 -12.19 -3.44
N ALA A 42 -12.96 -12.59 -2.37
CA ALA A 42 -13.13 -12.01 -1.03
C ALA A 42 -12.19 -10.82 -0.77
N ILE A 43 -12.21 -9.82 -1.65
CA ILE A 43 -11.31 -8.66 -1.61
C ILE A 43 -11.61 -7.76 -0.40
N GLY A 44 -10.56 -7.30 0.29
CA GLY A 44 -10.71 -6.34 1.39
C GLY A 44 -9.40 -5.88 2.00
N VAL A 45 -9.46 -4.80 2.79
CA VAL A 45 -8.29 -4.22 3.49
C VAL A 45 -7.57 -5.19 4.43
N SER A 46 -8.31 -6.18 4.94
CA SER A 46 -7.82 -7.19 5.86
C SER A 46 -7.39 -8.48 5.16
N ARG A 47 -7.55 -8.57 3.82
CA ARG A 47 -7.22 -9.78 3.06
C ARG A 47 -6.77 -9.42 1.63
N LEU A 48 -5.46 -9.36 1.49
CA LEU A 48 -4.74 -9.32 0.22
C LEU A 48 -4.09 -10.69 0.01
N ILE A 49 -4.01 -11.17 -1.22
CA ILE A 49 -3.27 -12.39 -1.54
C ILE A 49 -2.21 -12.10 -2.60
N MET A 50 -1.30 -13.03 -2.88
CA MET A 50 -0.43 -12.94 -4.06
C MET A 50 -1.19 -13.38 -5.32
N GLY A 51 -0.71 -12.93 -6.47
CA GLY A 51 -1.14 -13.46 -7.76
C GLY A 51 -0.90 -14.96 -7.81
N GLY A 52 -1.85 -15.71 -8.36
CA GLY A 52 -1.64 -17.13 -8.63
C GLY A 52 -0.65 -17.29 -9.79
N GLY A 53 0.23 -18.28 -9.70
CA GLY A 53 1.05 -18.67 -10.85
C GLY A 53 0.19 -19.18 -12.01
N GLY A 54 0.73 -19.12 -13.22
CA GLY A 54 0.15 -19.77 -14.38
C GLY A 54 0.31 -21.28 -14.32
N GLY A 55 -0.54 -22.01 -15.06
CA GLY A 55 -0.42 -23.45 -15.23
C GLY A 55 0.72 -23.81 -16.18
N GLY A 56 1.45 -24.88 -15.89
CA GLY A 56 2.45 -25.41 -16.82
C GLY A 56 1.79 -26.00 -18.07
N GLY A 57 2.43 -25.85 -19.22
CA GLY A 57 2.12 -26.63 -20.41
C GLY A 57 2.61 -28.06 -20.24
N ASP A 58 2.03 -28.98 -21.02
CA ASP A 58 2.61 -30.30 -21.21
C ASP A 58 4.03 -30.21 -21.77
N ASN A 59 4.93 -31.07 -21.28
CA ASN A 59 6.30 -31.24 -21.75
C ASN A 59 6.65 -32.73 -21.73
N ASN A 60 7.21 -33.26 -22.82
CA ASN A 60 7.54 -34.69 -22.92
C ASN A 60 9.01 -34.98 -23.29
N ASN A 61 9.89 -33.96 -23.18
CA ASN A 61 11.36 -33.91 -23.34
C ASN A 61 11.89 -33.09 -24.53
N ASN A 62 11.04 -32.65 -25.46
CA ASN A 62 11.52 -31.91 -26.63
C ASN A 62 11.67 -30.40 -26.41
N SER A 63 11.21 -29.90 -25.26
CA SER A 63 11.43 -28.52 -24.80
C SER A 63 12.15 -28.49 -23.46
N LEU A 64 12.82 -27.38 -23.19
CA LEU A 64 13.36 -27.09 -21.85
C LEU A 64 12.20 -26.97 -20.85
N PRO A 65 12.38 -27.41 -19.59
CA PRO A 65 11.33 -27.30 -18.58
C PRO A 65 10.79 -25.87 -18.39
N ALA A 66 11.64 -24.86 -18.57
CA ALA A 66 11.28 -23.45 -18.44
C ALA A 66 10.31 -22.97 -19.54
N GLU A 67 10.35 -23.56 -20.73
CA GLU A 67 9.51 -23.17 -21.88
C GLU A 67 8.06 -23.62 -21.70
N SER A 68 7.84 -24.70 -20.95
CA SER A 68 6.53 -25.19 -20.55
C SER A 68 6.12 -24.73 -19.15
N SER A 69 6.97 -24.00 -18.43
CA SER A 69 6.67 -23.56 -17.06
C SER A 69 5.63 -22.44 -17.05
N GLY A 70 4.67 -22.55 -16.12
CA GLY A 70 3.77 -21.44 -15.83
C GLY A 70 4.54 -20.26 -15.22
N ALA A 71 4.13 -19.04 -15.56
CA ALA A 71 4.80 -17.85 -15.06
C ALA A 71 4.41 -17.52 -13.61
N ALA A 72 5.27 -16.77 -12.93
CA ALA A 72 5.03 -16.29 -11.57
C ALA A 72 3.82 -15.34 -11.52
N GLY A 73 3.02 -15.44 -10.45
CA GLY A 73 1.99 -14.45 -10.16
C GLY A 73 2.57 -13.15 -9.59
N GLY A 74 1.80 -12.07 -9.65
CA GLY A 74 2.20 -10.77 -9.12
C GLY A 74 2.30 -10.74 -7.59
N GLY A 75 3.10 -9.82 -7.07
CA GLY A 75 3.32 -9.66 -5.63
C GLY A 75 2.19 -8.99 -4.86
N ILE A 76 2.48 -8.58 -3.63
CA ILE A 76 1.60 -7.72 -2.82
C ILE A 76 2.33 -6.40 -2.59
N VAL A 77 1.65 -5.29 -2.88
CA VAL A 77 2.08 -3.96 -2.45
C VAL A 77 1.07 -3.41 -1.46
N MET A 78 1.54 -3.03 -0.28
CA MET A 78 0.72 -2.45 0.77
C MET A 78 1.33 -1.14 1.25
N VAL A 79 0.57 -0.07 1.09
CA VAL A 79 0.94 1.28 1.52
C VAL A 79 -0.19 1.84 2.37
N ARG A 80 0.12 2.13 3.64
CA ARG A 80 -0.74 2.88 4.55
C ARG A 80 0.04 4.09 5.06
N ALA A 81 -0.33 5.28 4.63
CA ALA A 81 0.44 6.48 4.90
C ALA A 81 -0.46 7.64 5.34
N GLY A 82 0.06 8.57 6.14
CA GLY A 82 -0.68 9.80 6.45
C GLY A 82 -1.00 10.59 5.17
N ASN A 83 0.00 10.78 4.32
CA ASN A 83 -0.12 11.53 3.07
C ASN A 83 0.51 10.75 1.92
N VAL A 84 -0.13 10.74 0.76
CA VAL A 84 0.44 10.22 -0.50
C VAL A 84 0.43 11.34 -1.53
N LEU A 85 1.63 11.77 -1.95
CA LEU A 85 1.90 12.94 -2.77
C LEU A 85 2.72 12.56 -4.02
N GLY A 86 2.77 13.44 -5.02
CA GLY A 86 3.68 13.30 -6.17
C GLY A 86 3.17 12.35 -7.25
N ASN A 87 4.07 11.69 -7.96
CA ASN A 87 3.76 10.73 -9.02
C ASN A 87 4.57 9.44 -8.85
N GLY A 88 4.15 8.37 -9.52
CA GLY A 88 4.88 7.11 -9.50
C GLY A 88 4.08 5.93 -10.02
N THR A 89 4.76 4.78 -10.09
CA THR A 89 4.17 3.52 -10.52
C THR A 89 4.24 2.50 -9.39
N ILE A 90 3.12 1.86 -9.10
CA ILE A 90 3.06 0.66 -8.27
C ILE A 90 2.73 -0.50 -9.21
N ASP A 91 3.67 -1.45 -9.31
CA ASP A 91 3.55 -2.61 -10.18
C ASP A 91 3.46 -3.89 -9.34
N ALA A 92 2.35 -4.61 -9.53
CA ALA A 92 2.13 -5.94 -9.01
C ALA A 92 1.69 -6.85 -10.17
N ASN A 93 2.23 -6.67 -11.37
CA ASN A 93 1.82 -7.46 -12.52
C ASN A 93 2.21 -8.93 -12.39
N GLY A 94 1.41 -9.81 -12.98
CA GLY A 94 1.76 -11.21 -13.20
C GLY A 94 2.79 -11.35 -14.31
N GLY A 95 3.68 -12.33 -14.18
CA GLY A 95 4.72 -12.61 -15.17
C GLY A 95 4.15 -13.16 -16.48
N ARG A 96 4.76 -12.77 -17.60
CA ARG A 96 4.55 -13.40 -18.90
C ARG A 96 5.22 -14.78 -18.91
N ALA A 97 4.57 -15.79 -19.48
CA ALA A 97 5.20 -17.09 -19.70
C ALA A 97 6.18 -17.08 -20.89
N ALA A 98 7.18 -17.95 -20.83
CA ALA A 98 8.15 -18.12 -21.91
C ALA A 98 7.48 -18.71 -23.16
N ASP A 99 7.90 -18.26 -24.33
CA ASP A 99 7.47 -18.90 -25.58
C ASP A 99 8.22 -20.22 -25.74
N ASN A 100 7.52 -21.23 -26.23
CA ASN A 100 8.08 -22.53 -26.54
C ASN A 100 8.30 -22.64 -28.06
N PRO A 101 9.54 -22.64 -28.55
CA PRO A 101 9.83 -22.73 -29.98
C PRO A 101 9.77 -24.16 -30.53
N THR A 102 9.66 -25.18 -29.67
CA THR A 102 9.63 -26.60 -30.05
C THR A 102 8.24 -27.21 -29.81
N ASN A 103 8.09 -28.51 -30.03
CA ASN A 103 6.80 -29.17 -30.24
C ASN A 103 6.08 -29.62 -28.95
N ASP A 104 6.25 -28.86 -27.87
CA ASP A 104 5.48 -29.01 -26.65
C ASP A 104 4.70 -27.73 -26.33
N ALA A 105 3.86 -27.81 -25.30
CA ALA A 105 3.06 -26.69 -24.87
C ALA A 105 3.87 -25.66 -24.09
N ALA A 106 3.45 -24.41 -24.21
CA ALA A 106 3.93 -23.32 -23.39
C ALA A 106 3.11 -23.19 -22.10
N GLY A 107 3.69 -22.50 -21.12
CA GLY A 107 3.01 -22.18 -19.87
C GLY A 107 1.99 -21.05 -19.98
N GLY A 108 1.07 -21.01 -19.02
CA GLY A 108 0.22 -19.85 -18.79
C GLY A 108 0.97 -18.71 -18.08
N GLY A 109 0.63 -17.47 -18.39
CA GLY A 109 0.98 -16.27 -17.64
C GLY A 109 0.35 -16.25 -16.25
N GLY A 110 1.04 -15.60 -15.32
CA GLY A 110 0.62 -15.45 -13.93
C GLY A 110 -0.50 -14.44 -13.78
N ALA A 111 -1.33 -14.60 -12.76
CA ALA A 111 -2.32 -13.60 -12.39
C ALA A 111 -1.64 -12.36 -11.79
N GLY A 112 -2.31 -11.21 -11.90
CA GLY A 112 -1.89 -9.99 -11.22
C GLY A 112 -1.91 -10.15 -9.70
N GLY A 113 -1.16 -9.29 -9.04
CA GLY A 113 -0.96 -9.22 -7.61
C GLY A 113 -2.07 -8.45 -6.89
N SER A 114 -1.81 -8.13 -5.63
CA SER A 114 -2.67 -7.26 -4.82
C SER A 114 -2.00 -5.91 -4.63
N VAL A 115 -2.74 -4.82 -4.82
CA VAL A 115 -2.27 -3.49 -4.44
C VAL A 115 -3.26 -2.86 -3.46
N LEU A 116 -2.78 -2.50 -2.28
CA LEU A 116 -3.48 -1.68 -1.30
C LEU A 116 -2.76 -0.36 -1.13
N VAL A 117 -3.44 0.74 -1.42
CA VAL A 117 -2.93 2.09 -1.08
C VAL A 117 -4.02 2.86 -0.38
N ILE A 118 -3.76 3.23 0.88
CA ILE A 118 -4.69 3.99 1.72
C ILE A 118 -3.94 5.16 2.35
N ALA A 119 -4.53 6.35 2.23
CA ALA A 119 -3.96 7.57 2.80
C ALA A 119 -5.01 8.42 3.52
N THR A 120 -4.57 9.22 4.51
CA THR A 120 -5.47 10.21 5.16
C THR A 120 -5.70 11.38 4.22
N THR A 121 -4.62 11.85 3.58
CA THR A 121 -4.71 12.81 2.48
C THR A 121 -4.06 12.24 1.22
N TRP A 122 -4.65 12.53 0.07
CA TRP A 122 -4.20 12.04 -1.21
C TRP A 122 -4.18 13.17 -2.24
N SER A 123 -3.01 13.45 -2.80
CA SER A 123 -2.87 14.34 -3.97
C SER A 123 -1.94 13.76 -5.03
N ALA A 124 -1.53 12.50 -4.90
CA ALA A 124 -0.65 11.85 -5.85
C ALA A 124 -1.37 11.43 -7.14
N ALA A 125 -0.63 11.47 -8.25
CA ALA A 125 -0.97 10.83 -9.51
C ALA A 125 -0.18 9.51 -9.64
N LEU A 126 -0.76 8.41 -9.15
CA LEU A 126 -0.14 7.09 -9.24
C LEU A 126 -0.68 6.30 -10.43
N SER A 127 0.20 5.59 -11.13
CA SER A 127 -0.16 4.47 -11.99
C SER A 127 -0.10 3.19 -11.17
N ILE A 128 -1.22 2.50 -11.03
CA ILE A 128 -1.30 1.23 -10.31
C ILE A 128 -1.60 0.12 -11.32
N ASN A 129 -0.68 -0.85 -11.41
CA ASN A 129 -0.79 -1.97 -12.32
C ASN A 129 -0.85 -3.28 -11.53
N ALA A 130 -1.91 -4.04 -11.75
CA ALA A 130 -2.08 -5.41 -11.29
C ALA A 130 -2.67 -6.26 -12.43
N ARG A 131 -2.15 -6.08 -13.64
CA ARG A 131 -2.46 -6.91 -14.80
C ARG A 131 -1.92 -8.32 -14.55
N GLY A 132 -2.52 -9.35 -15.10
CA GLY A 132 -1.76 -10.60 -15.24
C GLY A 132 -0.99 -10.68 -16.54
N GLY A 133 -0.06 -11.62 -16.57
CA GLY A 133 0.84 -11.81 -17.68
C GLY A 133 0.20 -12.60 -18.82
N ARG A 134 0.72 -12.34 -20.02
CA ARG A 134 0.38 -13.09 -21.22
C ARG A 134 0.95 -14.52 -21.17
N GLY A 135 0.22 -15.50 -21.70
CA GLY A 135 0.70 -16.86 -21.91
C GLY A 135 1.76 -16.96 -23.02
N GLY A 136 2.65 -17.94 -22.96
CA GLY A 136 3.74 -18.10 -23.93
C GLY A 136 3.24 -18.70 -25.24
N ASP A 137 3.73 -18.24 -26.39
CA ASP A 137 3.38 -18.82 -27.68
C ASP A 137 4.03 -20.20 -27.84
N ALA A 138 3.34 -21.15 -28.47
CA ALA A 138 3.82 -22.52 -28.61
C ALA A 138 3.94 -22.92 -30.08
N TRP A 139 5.14 -23.27 -30.51
CA TRP A 139 5.49 -23.80 -31.83
C TRP A 139 4.80 -23.11 -33.01
N VAL A 140 4.82 -21.77 -33.07
CA VAL A 140 4.03 -20.98 -34.04
C VAL A 140 4.33 -21.30 -35.51
N THR A 141 5.56 -21.72 -35.82
CA THR A 141 5.99 -22.14 -37.17
C THR A 141 5.94 -23.65 -37.39
N GLY A 142 5.47 -24.40 -36.40
CA GLY A 142 5.47 -25.85 -36.36
C GLY A 142 4.25 -26.53 -36.97
N ALA A 143 4.14 -27.83 -36.71
CA ALA A 143 3.10 -28.68 -37.28
C ALA A 143 2.04 -29.17 -36.28
N SER A 144 2.30 -29.07 -34.96
CA SER A 144 1.37 -29.48 -33.90
C SER A 144 1.07 -28.33 -32.95
N ALA A 145 -0.20 -28.20 -32.56
CA ALA A 145 -0.71 -27.03 -31.85
C ALA A 145 -0.77 -27.22 -30.33
N HIS A 146 -0.49 -26.15 -29.57
CA HIS A 146 -0.53 -26.13 -28.10
C HIS A 146 -0.96 -24.77 -27.50
N GLY A 147 -1.59 -24.77 -26.32
CA GLY A 147 -2.23 -23.57 -25.74
C GLY A 147 -1.41 -22.78 -24.67
N PRO A 148 -1.77 -21.52 -24.38
CA PRO A 148 -1.29 -20.85 -23.15
C PRO A 148 -2.28 -19.77 -22.59
N GLY A 149 -2.45 -19.60 -21.27
CA GLY A 149 -3.43 -18.65 -20.69
C GLY A 149 -2.83 -17.47 -19.92
N GLY A 150 -3.63 -16.56 -19.34
CA GLY A 150 -3.20 -15.49 -18.41
C GLY A 150 -4.15 -15.30 -17.20
N GLY A 151 -3.95 -14.29 -16.34
CA GLY A 151 -4.86 -13.93 -15.22
C GLY A 151 -4.97 -12.41 -14.95
N GLY A 152 -5.70 -11.94 -13.94
CA GLY A 152 -5.83 -10.51 -13.54
C GLY A 152 -5.52 -10.31 -12.05
N GLY A 153 -5.54 -9.08 -11.49
CA GLY A 153 -5.14 -8.77 -10.10
C GLY A 153 -6.22 -8.16 -9.20
N VAL A 154 -5.90 -7.75 -7.97
CA VAL A 154 -6.85 -7.09 -7.04
C VAL A 154 -6.29 -5.75 -6.62
N VAL A 155 -7.09 -4.70 -6.72
CA VAL A 155 -6.70 -3.35 -6.33
C VAL A 155 -7.72 -2.78 -5.36
N VAL A 156 -7.24 -2.30 -4.21
CA VAL A 156 -8.03 -1.62 -3.20
C VAL A 156 -7.36 -0.27 -2.93
N THR A 157 -8.08 0.82 -3.14
CA THR A 157 -7.53 2.18 -3.06
C THR A 157 -8.44 3.07 -2.21
N SER A 158 -7.88 4.09 -1.55
CA SER A 158 -8.68 5.09 -0.84
C SER A 158 -9.03 6.32 -1.66
N ALA A 159 -8.56 6.39 -2.90
CA ALA A 159 -8.79 7.49 -3.82
C ALA A 159 -9.27 6.94 -5.17
N VAL A 160 -9.94 7.78 -5.96
CA VAL A 160 -10.40 7.41 -7.30
C VAL A 160 -9.20 7.29 -8.22
N LEU A 161 -8.76 6.05 -8.45
CA LEU A 161 -7.81 5.69 -9.49
C LEU A 161 -8.50 4.72 -10.45
N LEU A 162 -8.09 4.76 -11.72
CA LEU A 162 -8.40 3.74 -12.72
C LEU A 162 -7.18 2.80 -12.80
N PRO A 163 -6.97 1.89 -11.83
CA PRO A 163 -5.86 0.97 -11.90
C PRO A 163 -6.04 0.03 -13.08
N ASP A 164 -4.93 -0.41 -13.65
CA ASP A 164 -4.98 -1.43 -14.66
C ASP A 164 -4.97 -2.81 -14.02
N VAL A 165 -6.11 -3.48 -14.14
CA VAL A 165 -6.34 -4.82 -13.61
C VAL A 165 -6.67 -5.81 -14.72
N LEU A 166 -6.31 -5.52 -15.97
CA LEU A 166 -6.67 -6.37 -17.09
C LEU A 166 -6.09 -7.79 -16.96
N GLY A 167 -6.89 -8.74 -17.43
CA GLY A 167 -6.47 -10.12 -17.60
C GLY A 167 -5.38 -10.22 -18.66
N GLY A 168 -4.37 -11.08 -18.44
CA GLY A 168 -3.36 -11.38 -19.44
C GLY A 168 -3.97 -12.17 -20.62
N SER A 169 -3.54 -11.87 -21.84
CA SER A 169 -3.99 -12.61 -23.02
C SER A 169 -3.44 -14.04 -23.05
N ALA A 170 -4.18 -14.94 -23.69
CA ALA A 170 -3.63 -16.18 -24.18
C ALA A 170 -2.58 -15.86 -25.27
N GLY A 171 -1.46 -16.55 -25.22
CA GLY A 171 -0.58 -16.76 -26.37
C GLY A 171 -1.20 -17.69 -27.42
N THR A 172 -0.42 -17.99 -28.46
CA THR A 172 -0.92 -18.62 -29.68
C THR A 172 -0.04 -19.78 -30.16
N THR A 173 -0.57 -20.54 -31.12
CA THR A 173 0.12 -21.65 -31.79
C THR A 173 -0.24 -21.74 -33.27
N ASN A 174 0.46 -22.61 -34.01
CA ASN A 174 0.13 -22.93 -35.41
C ASN A 174 -1.28 -23.55 -35.51
N THR A 175 -1.89 -23.51 -36.70
CA THR A 175 -3.26 -24.03 -36.93
C THR A 175 -3.32 -25.16 -37.97
N THR A 176 -2.18 -25.74 -38.31
CA THR A 176 -2.03 -26.72 -39.40
C THR A 176 -2.85 -28.00 -39.18
N GLN A 177 -3.14 -28.37 -37.93
CA GLN A 177 -3.90 -29.58 -37.58
C GLN A 177 -5.40 -29.36 -37.40
N ALA A 178 -5.90 -28.15 -37.69
CA ALA A 178 -7.32 -27.79 -37.52
C ALA A 178 -7.87 -28.12 -36.12
N GLN A 179 -7.06 -27.89 -35.09
CA GLN A 179 -7.45 -28.11 -33.71
C GLN A 179 -8.71 -27.28 -33.30
N PRO A 180 -9.48 -27.76 -32.33
CA PRO A 180 -10.48 -26.97 -31.63
C PRO A 180 -9.85 -25.72 -31.01
N GLY A 181 -10.58 -24.60 -31.04
CA GLY A 181 -10.11 -23.34 -30.46
C GLY A 181 -9.07 -22.58 -31.31
N GLY A 182 -8.73 -23.07 -32.51
CA GLY A 182 -7.83 -22.38 -33.43
C GLY A 182 -6.45 -22.11 -32.84
N ALA A 183 -5.93 -20.90 -33.05
CA ALA A 183 -4.61 -20.51 -32.58
C ALA A 183 -4.48 -20.48 -31.04
N ALA A 184 -5.58 -20.49 -30.29
CA ALA A 184 -5.54 -20.59 -28.83
C ALA A 184 -5.44 -22.03 -28.33
N HIS A 185 -5.82 -23.03 -29.14
CA HIS A 185 -5.75 -24.45 -28.80
C HIS A 185 -6.30 -24.78 -27.40
N GLY A 186 -7.50 -24.26 -27.09
CA GLY A 186 -8.15 -24.47 -25.78
C GLY A 186 -7.69 -23.56 -24.65
N ALA A 187 -6.68 -22.72 -24.89
CA ALA A 187 -6.25 -21.74 -23.92
C ALA A 187 -7.23 -20.58 -23.78
N GLN A 188 -7.22 -19.98 -22.59
CA GLN A 188 -8.16 -18.94 -22.20
C GLN A 188 -7.41 -17.70 -21.74
N ASN A 189 -7.93 -16.54 -22.12
CA ASN A 189 -7.50 -15.27 -21.54
C ASN A 189 -7.73 -15.28 -20.03
N GLY A 190 -6.92 -14.50 -19.32
CA GLY A 190 -7.15 -14.20 -17.92
C GLY A 190 -8.44 -13.42 -17.71
N VAL A 191 -9.05 -13.67 -16.56
CA VAL A 191 -10.17 -12.87 -16.08
C VAL A 191 -9.62 -11.55 -15.54
N ASN A 192 -10.26 -10.43 -15.90
CA ASN A 192 -9.93 -9.14 -15.33
C ASN A 192 -10.03 -9.17 -13.81
N GLY A 193 -9.12 -8.45 -13.19
CA GLY A 193 -9.09 -8.20 -11.78
C GLY A 193 -10.20 -7.27 -11.29
N GLN A 194 -10.19 -7.00 -9.99
CA GLN A 194 -11.16 -6.12 -9.35
C GLN A 194 -10.49 -4.87 -8.80
N SER A 195 -11.16 -3.72 -8.93
CA SER A 195 -10.75 -2.48 -8.28
C SER A 195 -11.86 -2.00 -7.35
N ARG A 196 -11.50 -1.57 -6.14
CA ARG A 196 -12.43 -0.98 -5.18
C ARG A 196 -11.85 0.27 -4.55
N VAL A 197 -12.63 1.34 -4.55
CA VAL A 197 -12.38 2.50 -3.69
C VAL A 197 -13.02 2.25 -2.33
N ILE A 198 -12.29 2.57 -1.26
CA ILE A 198 -12.74 2.42 0.13
C ILE A 198 -12.55 3.72 0.90
N ASP A 199 -13.38 3.93 1.91
CA ASP A 199 -13.15 4.98 2.88
C ASP A 199 -11.87 4.67 3.69
N PRO A 200 -10.92 5.62 3.83
CA PRO A 200 -9.80 5.46 4.75
C PRO A 200 -10.21 5.03 6.18
N ALA A 201 -11.39 5.44 6.66
CA ALA A 201 -11.92 5.05 7.96
C ALA A 201 -12.27 3.55 8.05
N ALA A 202 -12.49 2.87 6.92
CA ALA A 202 -12.70 1.43 6.87
C ALA A 202 -11.40 0.60 6.95
N ASP A 203 -10.23 1.25 6.91
CA ASP A 203 -8.92 0.61 7.13
C ASP A 203 -8.70 0.30 8.61
N LEU A 204 -9.34 -0.78 9.07
CA LEU A 204 -9.29 -1.26 10.46
C LEU A 204 -8.47 -2.55 10.71
N PRO A 205 -7.41 -2.89 9.95
CA PRO A 205 -6.52 -3.98 10.37
C PRO A 205 -5.66 -3.52 11.57
N GLY A 206 -6.24 -3.65 12.76
CA GLY A 206 -5.59 -3.35 14.04
C GLY A 206 -5.81 -1.92 14.55
N THR A 207 -5.27 -1.65 15.74
CA THR A 207 -5.46 -0.39 16.48
C THR A 207 -4.54 0.75 16.03
N ASP A 208 -3.50 0.45 15.27
CA ASP A 208 -2.40 1.36 14.92
C ASP A 208 -1.96 1.19 13.46
N VAL A 209 -2.91 1.34 12.54
CA VAL A 209 -2.54 1.38 11.11
C VAL A 209 -1.57 2.53 10.86
N GLY A 210 -0.49 2.28 10.11
CA GLY A 210 0.59 3.25 9.88
C GLY A 210 0.13 4.63 9.36
N ARG A 211 -1.07 4.71 8.78
CA ARG A 211 -1.75 5.94 8.37
C ARG A 211 -2.15 6.86 9.54
N THR A 212 -2.58 6.30 10.66
CA THR A 212 -3.12 7.04 11.82
C THR A 212 -2.23 6.94 13.05
N CYS A 213 -1.10 6.22 12.96
CA CYS A 213 -0.12 6.08 14.03
C CYS A 213 0.81 7.29 14.15
N LYS A 214 0.25 8.50 14.22
CA LYS A 214 0.97 9.75 14.47
C LYS A 214 0.25 10.53 15.57
N ALA A 215 1.02 11.01 16.54
CA ALA A 215 0.55 12.04 17.45
C ALA A 215 0.63 13.41 16.76
N ASP A 216 -0.33 14.29 17.05
CA ASP A 216 -0.28 15.66 16.59
C ASP A 216 0.07 16.56 17.77
N LEU A 217 0.90 17.57 17.53
CA LEU A 217 1.37 18.48 18.57
C LEU A 217 1.19 19.90 18.06
N GLN A 218 0.46 20.70 18.83
CA GLN A 218 0.30 22.12 18.60
C GLN A 218 0.98 22.87 19.74
N LEU A 219 1.79 23.87 19.39
CA LEU A 219 2.54 24.70 20.32
C LEU A 219 2.16 26.15 20.09
N THR A 220 1.80 26.86 21.15
CA THR A 220 1.70 28.33 21.14
C THR A 220 2.55 28.91 22.26
N LYS A 221 3.02 30.14 22.07
CA LYS A 221 3.69 30.93 23.10
C LYS A 221 3.13 32.35 23.03
N THR A 222 2.84 32.97 24.18
CA THR A 222 2.36 34.37 24.26
C THR A 222 2.83 35.04 25.56
N ASN A 223 2.97 36.37 25.55
CA ASN A 223 3.16 37.21 26.74
C ASN A 223 1.83 37.77 27.30
N THR A 224 0.68 37.38 26.72
CA THR A 224 -0.66 37.72 27.21
C THR A 224 -1.48 36.47 27.59
N PRO A 225 -1.06 35.69 28.61
CA PRO A 225 -1.76 34.47 29.01
C PRO A 225 -3.25 34.69 29.28
N GLY A 226 -4.08 33.77 28.81
CA GLY A 226 -5.55 33.80 28.95
C GLY A 226 -6.28 34.58 27.86
N ILE A 227 -5.56 35.28 26.97
CA ILE A 227 -6.13 36.05 25.87
C ILE A 227 -5.98 35.28 24.56
N ASN A 228 -7.00 35.36 23.69
CA ASN A 228 -7.02 34.78 22.34
C ASN A 228 -6.55 33.31 22.24
N GLY A 229 -6.87 32.47 23.25
CA GLY A 229 -6.44 31.08 23.28
C GLY A 229 -4.93 30.86 23.49
N ASN A 230 -4.26 31.79 24.18
CA ASN A 230 -2.81 31.78 24.40
C ASN A 230 -1.98 31.88 23.11
N VAL A 231 -2.45 32.69 22.16
CA VAL A 231 -1.73 32.99 20.92
C VAL A 231 -1.14 34.40 21.03
N ASP A 232 0.12 34.55 20.61
CA ASP A 232 0.80 35.86 20.56
C ASP A 232 0.20 36.76 19.48
N GLN A 233 0.01 38.03 19.81
CA GLN A 233 -0.65 39.00 18.93
C GLN A 233 0.32 40.11 18.54
N ALA A 234 0.19 40.64 17.32
CA ALA A 234 1.04 41.73 16.84
C ALA A 234 0.98 43.02 17.68
N ALA A 235 -0.10 43.20 18.45
CA ALA A 235 -0.30 44.35 19.34
C ALA A 235 0.15 44.07 20.78
N ASP A 236 0.60 42.86 21.09
CA ASP A 236 1.08 42.53 22.43
C ASP A 236 2.40 43.26 22.68
N THR A 237 2.51 43.84 23.86
CA THR A 237 3.67 44.64 24.26
C THR A 237 4.20 44.17 25.60
N VAL A 238 5.47 44.45 25.84
CA VAL A 238 6.11 44.24 27.14
C VAL A 238 6.66 45.56 27.65
N THR A 239 6.64 45.75 28.96
CA THR A 239 7.16 46.97 29.60
C THR A 239 8.56 46.71 30.14
N PRO A 240 9.58 47.47 29.69
CA PRO A 240 10.94 47.40 30.24
C PRO A 240 10.97 47.49 31.77
N GLY A 241 11.88 46.76 32.40
CA GLY A 241 12.07 46.71 33.84
C GLY A 241 11.03 45.91 34.62
N THR A 242 10.02 45.33 33.96
CA THR A 242 8.95 44.57 34.64
C THR A 242 9.04 43.07 34.41
N ASN A 243 8.46 42.30 35.33
CA ASN A 243 8.27 40.87 35.13
C ASN A 243 7.07 40.63 34.22
N THR A 244 7.30 39.92 33.12
CA THR A 244 6.28 39.45 32.17
C THR A 244 6.15 37.92 32.30
N VAL A 245 4.91 37.44 32.31
CA VAL A 245 4.62 36.00 32.31
C VAL A 245 4.33 35.56 30.88
N TYR A 246 5.14 34.62 30.38
CA TYR A 246 4.94 33.99 29.09
C TYR A 246 4.27 32.63 29.28
N ALA A 247 3.19 32.36 28.54
CA ALA A 247 2.54 31.05 28.53
C ALA A 247 2.95 30.27 27.29
N ILE A 248 3.50 29.07 27.48
CA ILE A 248 3.80 28.09 26.44
C ILE A 248 2.75 26.99 26.56
N THR A 249 1.87 26.85 25.57
CA THR A 249 0.82 25.82 25.57
C THR A 249 1.15 24.73 24.56
N VAL A 250 1.21 23.48 25.03
CA VAL A 250 1.36 22.29 24.20
C VAL A 250 0.08 21.47 24.26
N THR A 251 -0.53 21.24 23.10
CA THR A 251 -1.78 20.50 22.98
C THR A 251 -1.60 19.32 22.03
N ASN A 252 -2.19 18.18 22.37
CA ASN A 252 -2.27 17.02 21.49
C ASN A 252 -3.71 16.80 21.03
N PRO A 253 -4.12 17.29 19.84
CA PRO A 253 -5.47 17.05 19.34
C PRO A 253 -5.71 15.59 18.90
N GLY A 254 -4.68 14.74 18.93
CA GLY A 254 -4.73 13.35 18.52
C GLY A 254 -4.31 13.12 17.07
N PRO A 255 -4.53 11.92 16.50
CA PRO A 255 -5.35 10.83 17.02
C PRO A 255 -4.65 9.89 18.04
N LYS A 256 -3.37 10.11 18.36
CA LYS A 256 -2.60 9.26 19.28
C LYS A 256 -2.00 10.05 20.44
N PRO A 257 -1.77 9.43 21.61
CA PRO A 257 -1.05 10.06 22.72
C PRO A 257 0.37 10.49 22.30
N ALA A 258 0.82 11.63 22.81
CA ALA A 258 2.14 12.22 22.58
C ALA A 258 3.01 12.12 23.84
N ASN A 259 3.06 10.94 24.45
CA ASN A 259 3.78 10.72 25.71
C ASN A 259 5.28 10.95 25.52
N ASN A 260 5.94 11.43 26.58
CA ASN A 260 7.35 11.82 26.56
C ASN A 260 7.68 12.94 25.55
N THR A 261 6.73 13.83 25.26
CA THR A 261 6.99 15.03 24.46
C THR A 261 8.05 15.88 25.16
N VAL A 262 9.09 16.29 24.43
CA VAL A 262 10.15 17.15 24.97
C VAL A 262 9.94 18.58 24.49
N ILE A 263 9.88 19.53 25.42
CA ILE A 263 9.75 20.95 25.14
C ILE A 263 11.07 21.65 25.42
N THR A 264 11.56 22.41 24.45
CA THR A 264 12.68 23.34 24.62
C THR A 264 12.22 24.75 24.32
N ASP A 265 12.62 25.69 25.18
CA ASP A 265 12.44 27.14 25.00
C ASP A 265 13.79 27.81 25.27
N PRO A 266 14.62 28.00 24.23
CA PRO A 266 15.96 28.54 24.37
C PRO A 266 15.97 29.89 25.06
N ALA A 267 17.04 30.17 25.82
CA ALA A 267 17.18 31.44 26.52
C ALA A 267 17.17 32.62 25.54
N PRO A 268 16.22 33.56 25.65
CA PRO A 268 16.20 34.76 24.81
C PRO A 268 17.35 35.70 25.16
N THR A 269 17.90 36.39 24.14
CA THR A 269 18.88 37.45 24.38
C THR A 269 18.21 38.63 25.08
N GLY A 270 18.80 39.10 26.18
CA GLY A 270 18.30 40.30 26.87
C GLY A 270 16.97 40.10 27.58
N VAL A 271 16.57 38.89 27.97
CA VAL A 271 15.43 38.64 28.87
C VAL A 271 15.86 37.57 29.86
N THR A 272 15.62 37.78 31.16
CA THR A 272 16.05 36.83 32.20
C THR A 272 14.85 36.10 32.77
N CYS A 273 14.75 34.79 32.58
CA CYS A 273 13.66 33.98 33.12
C CYS A 273 14.04 33.36 34.45
N ALA A 274 13.25 33.61 35.50
CA ALA A 274 13.61 33.25 36.88
C ALA A 274 12.88 32.01 37.39
N SER A 275 11.64 31.79 36.96
CA SER A 275 10.82 30.68 37.42
C SER A 275 9.80 30.26 36.36
N ALA A 276 9.42 28.98 36.38
CA ALA A 276 8.32 28.48 35.57
C ALA A 276 7.38 27.61 36.41
N THR A 277 6.09 27.69 36.13
CA THR A 277 5.05 26.81 36.66
C THR A 277 4.38 26.07 35.51
N CYS A 278 3.65 25.01 35.83
CA CYS A 278 2.97 24.20 34.83
C CYS A 278 1.56 23.84 35.30
N ALA A 279 0.59 23.91 34.40
CA ALA A 279 -0.76 23.39 34.55
C ALA A 279 -1.05 22.38 33.45
N ALA A 280 -1.76 21.29 33.78
CA ALA A 280 -2.12 20.24 32.84
C ALA A 280 -3.64 20.00 32.85
N VAL A 281 -4.20 19.70 31.68
CA VAL A 281 -5.62 19.42 31.48
C VAL A 281 -5.81 18.21 30.55
N GLY A 282 -7.02 17.63 30.54
CA GLY A 282 -7.35 16.51 29.65
C GLY A 282 -6.53 15.24 29.93
N GLY A 283 -6.15 15.00 31.19
CA GLY A 283 -5.34 13.85 31.59
C GLY A 283 -3.85 13.98 31.30
N ALA A 284 -3.38 15.12 30.77
CA ALA A 284 -1.96 15.38 30.62
C ALA A 284 -1.25 15.50 31.99
N THR A 285 0.07 15.37 32.00
CA THR A 285 0.88 15.49 33.22
C THR A 285 2.03 16.46 32.98
N CYS A 286 2.21 17.40 33.89
CA CYS A 286 3.31 18.36 33.83
C CYS A 286 4.68 17.70 33.88
N PRO A 287 5.73 18.37 33.35
CA PRO A 287 7.11 17.97 33.62
C PRO A 287 7.41 17.87 35.11
N VAL A 288 8.36 17.01 35.47
CA VAL A 288 8.72 16.77 36.88
C VAL A 288 9.42 17.98 37.51
N GLN A 289 10.14 18.76 36.71
CA GLN A 289 10.82 19.97 37.16
C GLN A 289 9.82 21.10 37.42
N THR A 290 10.12 21.96 38.40
CA THR A 290 9.33 23.16 38.73
C THR A 290 10.26 24.36 38.99
N GLY A 291 9.71 25.58 39.00
CA GLY A 291 10.46 26.79 39.33
C GLY A 291 11.67 27.01 38.42
N ALA A 292 12.81 27.38 39.00
CA ALA A 292 14.05 27.60 38.25
C ALA A 292 14.58 26.31 37.57
N ALA A 293 14.32 25.13 38.14
CA ALA A 293 14.71 23.86 37.53
C ALA A 293 13.93 23.58 36.23
N LEU A 294 12.66 24.01 36.16
CA LEU A 294 11.87 23.91 34.93
C LEU A 294 12.40 24.88 33.87
N VAL A 295 12.78 26.10 34.24
CA VAL A 295 13.44 27.05 33.33
C VAL A 295 14.74 26.46 32.79
N ALA A 296 15.60 25.91 33.64
CA ALA A 296 16.85 25.28 33.23
C ALA A 296 16.63 24.07 32.29
N ALA A 297 15.59 23.28 32.54
CA ALA A 297 15.22 22.19 31.63
C ALA A 297 14.79 22.72 30.26
N LEU A 298 13.89 23.72 30.23
CA LEU A 298 13.42 24.34 28.98
C LEU A 298 14.56 24.96 28.17
N GLN A 299 15.47 25.67 28.83
CA GLN A 299 16.61 26.36 28.20
C GLN A 299 17.81 25.42 27.92
N GLY A 300 17.74 24.16 28.34
CA GLY A 300 18.81 23.17 28.23
C GLY A 300 18.38 21.94 27.43
N SER A 301 18.37 20.77 28.08
CA SER A 301 18.09 19.47 27.45
C SER A 301 16.61 19.23 27.09
N GLY A 302 15.72 20.13 27.51
CA GLY A 302 14.28 20.05 27.34
C GLY A 302 13.54 19.55 28.59
N ALA A 303 12.32 20.05 28.77
CA ALA A 303 11.36 19.59 29.78
C ALA A 303 10.46 18.51 29.18
N VAL A 304 10.37 17.34 29.84
CA VAL A 304 9.60 16.20 29.33
C VAL A 304 8.18 16.23 29.88
N ILE A 305 7.17 16.21 29.01
CA ILE A 305 5.77 15.92 29.35
C ILE A 305 5.61 14.39 29.35
N PRO A 306 5.51 13.72 30.52
CA PRO A 306 5.48 12.25 30.57
C PRO A 306 4.21 11.66 29.97
N ASN A 307 3.06 12.31 30.16
CA ASN A 307 1.77 11.87 29.62
C ASN A 307 1.08 13.03 28.91
N LEU A 308 0.74 12.84 27.63
CA LEU A 308 -0.01 13.81 26.83
C LEU A 308 -1.06 13.07 25.98
N PRO A 309 -2.21 12.71 26.57
CA PRO A 309 -3.29 12.01 25.88
C PRO A 309 -3.88 12.81 24.72
N VAL A 310 -4.70 12.16 23.90
CA VAL A 310 -5.54 12.84 22.89
C VAL A 310 -6.46 13.83 23.60
N ASN A 311 -6.54 15.05 23.07
CA ASN A 311 -7.19 16.23 23.65
C ASN A 311 -6.58 16.71 24.99
N GLY A 312 -5.42 16.19 25.38
CA GLY A 312 -4.64 16.68 26.53
C GLY A 312 -3.86 17.94 26.18
N SER A 313 -3.63 18.79 27.19
CA SER A 313 -2.81 19.99 27.05
C SER A 313 -2.02 20.32 28.31
N VAL A 314 -0.86 20.93 28.13
CA VAL A 314 0.01 21.47 29.18
C VAL A 314 0.30 22.94 28.88
N THR A 315 0.09 23.81 29.86
CA THR A 315 0.49 25.22 29.80
C THR A 315 1.61 25.47 30.81
N ILE A 316 2.78 25.87 30.31
CA ILE A 316 3.93 26.28 31.12
C ILE A 316 3.94 27.81 31.18
N SER A 317 3.87 28.37 32.38
CA SER A 317 3.97 29.81 32.60
C SER A 317 5.36 30.17 33.09
N VAL A 318 6.15 30.83 32.24
CA VAL A 318 7.52 31.24 32.49
C VAL A 318 7.53 32.72 32.88
N THR A 319 8.04 33.04 34.06
CA THR A 319 8.18 34.44 34.53
C THR A 319 9.55 34.95 34.16
N CYS A 320 9.60 35.98 33.32
CA CYS A 320 10.84 36.60 32.87
C CYS A 320 10.84 38.11 33.09
N GLN A 321 12.00 38.65 33.40
CA GLN A 321 12.23 40.09 33.49
C GLN A 321 12.73 40.60 32.14
N VAL A 322 12.01 41.59 31.61
CA VAL A 322 12.47 42.38 30.46
C VAL A 322 13.32 43.52 31.01
N PRO A 323 14.56 43.71 30.54
CA PRO A 323 15.46 44.75 31.01
C PRO A 323 14.97 46.16 30.66
#